data_AF-A0A924RBJ2-F1
#
_entry.id   AF-A0A924RBJ2-F1
#
_cell.length_a   1.000
_cell.length_b   1.000
_cell.length_c   1.000
_cell.angle_alpha   90.00
_cell.angle_beta   90.00
_cell.angle_gamma   90.00
#
_symmetry.space_group_name_H-M   'P 1'
#
loop_
_entity.id
_entity.type
_entity.pdbx_description
1 polymer ?
#
loop_
_entity_poly.entity_id
_entity_poly.type
_entity_poly.pdbx_seq_one_letter_code
_entity_poly.pdbx_strand_id
1 'polypeptide(L)'
;MHLIRRALPSIAVIAAVVLPSAAAAADPSNWFDTLRMGANHKISTGKGVTVAVLDGSLDTSVPTLQGADISFGKGCSFTKATSLPARDDDHGTAMTSLIVGQGNGGVVGAAPNAKVRFYSIDTSP
;
A
#
# COMPACT_ATOMS: atom_id res chain seq x y z
N MET A 1 10.36 -79.14 -12.73
CA MET A 1 11.33 -78.20 -13.34
C MET A 1 10.94 -76.80 -12.87
N HIS A 2 11.74 -76.23 -11.96
CA HIS A 2 11.53 -74.93 -11.33
C HIS A 2 11.69 -73.80 -12.35
N LEU A 3 10.96 -72.69 -12.21
CA LEU A 3 11.45 -71.33 -12.50
C LEU A 3 10.48 -70.30 -11.88
N ILE A 4 10.79 -69.89 -10.64
CA ILE A 4 10.16 -68.78 -9.93
C ILE A 4 10.67 -67.47 -10.56
N ARG A 5 9.80 -66.75 -11.26
CA ARG A 5 10.11 -65.42 -11.80
C ARG A 5 9.95 -64.38 -10.69
N ARG A 6 11.07 -63.88 -10.16
CA ARG A 6 11.12 -62.77 -9.20
C ARG A 6 10.77 -61.46 -9.93
N ALA A 7 9.67 -60.82 -9.54
CA ALA A 7 9.37 -59.43 -9.93
C ALA A 7 10.09 -58.48 -8.96
N LEU A 8 10.97 -57.63 -9.47
CA LEU A 8 11.57 -56.55 -8.68
C LEU A 8 10.61 -55.35 -8.62
N PRO A 9 10.34 -54.78 -7.43
CA PRO A 9 9.50 -53.59 -7.31
C PRO A 9 10.28 -52.38 -7.82
N SER A 10 9.69 -51.66 -8.79
CA SER A 10 10.22 -50.38 -9.27
C SER A 10 9.87 -49.30 -8.26
N ILE A 11 10.87 -48.81 -7.51
CA ILE A 11 10.74 -47.65 -6.64
C ILE A 11 10.80 -46.40 -7.53
N ALA A 12 9.67 -45.72 -7.72
CA ALA A 12 9.62 -44.43 -8.38
C ALA A 12 10.05 -43.34 -7.38
N VAL A 13 11.26 -42.78 -7.58
CA VAL A 13 11.74 -41.62 -6.83
C VAL A 13 11.09 -40.37 -7.44
N ILE A 14 10.15 -39.74 -6.73
CA ILE A 14 9.64 -38.42 -7.09
C ILE A 14 10.64 -37.39 -6.56
N ALA A 15 11.47 -36.84 -7.46
CA ALA A 15 12.33 -35.71 -7.13
C ALA A 15 11.49 -34.43 -7.04
N ALA A 16 11.22 -33.96 -5.84
CA ALA A 16 10.65 -32.63 -5.63
C ALA A 16 11.71 -31.58 -5.97
N VAL A 17 11.56 -30.92 -7.11
CA VAL A 17 12.41 -29.77 -7.49
C VAL A 17 11.98 -28.57 -6.64
N VAL A 18 12.73 -28.28 -5.58
CA VAL A 18 12.57 -27.02 -4.84
C VAL A 18 13.40 -25.97 -5.57
N LEU A 19 12.74 -25.12 -6.36
CA LEU A 19 13.40 -23.95 -6.95
C LEU A 19 13.67 -22.92 -5.84
N PRO A 20 14.85 -22.27 -5.83
CA PRO A 20 15.07 -21.15 -4.93
C PRO A 20 14.14 -19.99 -5.33
N SER A 21 13.31 -19.56 -4.39
CA SER A 21 12.67 -18.24 -4.48
C SER A 21 13.77 -17.19 -4.28
N ALA A 22 14.34 -16.68 -5.37
CA ALA A 22 15.16 -15.50 -5.29
C ALA A 22 14.23 -14.33 -4.91
N ALA A 23 14.24 -13.96 -3.63
CA ALA A 23 13.67 -12.68 -3.23
C ALA A 23 14.49 -11.59 -3.94
N ALA A 24 13.86 -10.89 -4.89
CA ALA A 24 14.48 -9.70 -5.48
C ALA A 24 14.89 -8.76 -4.33
N ALA A 25 16.16 -8.35 -4.31
CA ALA A 25 16.61 -7.36 -3.36
C ALA A 25 15.85 -6.06 -3.62
N ALA A 26 15.29 -5.46 -2.57
CA ALA A 26 14.65 -4.16 -2.68
C ALA A 26 15.67 -3.11 -3.11
N ASP A 27 15.27 -2.22 -4.01
CA ASP A 27 16.02 -0.98 -4.26
C ASP A 27 15.89 -0.09 -3.02
N PRO A 28 16.98 0.18 -2.28
CA PRO A 28 16.93 0.99 -1.07
C PRO A 28 16.49 2.45 -1.32
N SER A 29 16.55 2.93 -2.56
CA SER A 29 16.03 4.25 -2.94
C SER A 29 14.51 4.26 -3.14
N ASN A 30 13.89 3.10 -3.31
CA ASN A 30 12.44 2.93 -3.42
C ASN A 30 11.86 2.45 -2.09
N TRP A 31 11.13 3.34 -1.41
CA TRP A 31 10.47 3.01 -0.14
C TRP A 31 9.46 1.86 -0.27
N PHE A 32 8.77 1.75 -1.42
CA PHE A 32 7.70 0.78 -1.62
C PHE A 32 8.26 -0.66 -1.62
N ASP A 33 9.38 -0.87 -2.29
CA ASP A 33 10.07 -2.16 -2.33
C ASP A 33 10.80 -2.43 -1.02
N THR A 34 11.46 -1.41 -0.46
CA THR A 34 12.22 -1.53 0.80
C THR A 34 11.32 -1.96 1.96
N LEU A 35 10.11 -1.41 2.04
CA LEU A 35 9.11 -1.81 3.04
C LEU A 35 8.28 -3.03 2.64
N ARG A 36 8.57 -3.63 1.47
CA ARG A 36 7.89 -4.80 0.91
C ARG A 36 6.38 -4.61 0.78
N MET A 37 5.94 -3.42 0.38
CA MET A 37 4.53 -3.04 0.36
C MET A 37 3.68 -3.97 -0.49
N GLY A 38 4.18 -4.40 -1.65
CA GLY A 38 3.47 -5.38 -2.50
C GLY A 38 3.23 -6.74 -1.84
N ALA A 39 4.08 -7.16 -0.89
CA ALA A 39 3.83 -8.36 -0.08
C ALA A 39 2.86 -8.06 1.06
N ASN A 40 3.01 -6.92 1.73
CA ASN A 40 2.13 -6.50 2.83
C ASN A 40 0.68 -6.33 2.37
N HIS A 41 0.46 -5.75 1.18
CA HIS A 41 -0.86 -5.55 0.59
C HIS A 41 -1.60 -6.85 0.27
N LYS A 42 -0.89 -7.98 0.08
CA LYS A 42 -1.52 -9.31 -0.05
C LYS A 42 -2.09 -9.82 1.27
N ILE A 43 -1.62 -9.29 2.39
CA ILE A 43 -2.06 -9.63 3.75
C ILE A 43 -3.11 -8.64 4.22
N SER A 44 -2.86 -7.33 4.07
CA SER A 44 -3.78 -6.26 4.45
C SER A 44 -3.50 -4.99 3.67
N THR A 45 -4.57 -4.28 3.32
CA THR A 45 -4.53 -2.97 2.64
C THR A 45 -5.02 -1.82 3.54
N GLY A 46 -5.22 -2.09 4.84
CA GLY A 46 -5.76 -1.11 5.78
C GLY A 46 -7.29 -0.98 5.79
N LYS A 47 -8.01 -1.87 5.10
CA LYS A 47 -9.47 -1.89 5.11
C LYS A 47 -10.02 -1.95 6.55
N GLY A 48 -10.95 -1.04 6.85
CA GLY A 48 -11.56 -0.91 8.19
C GLY A 48 -10.75 -0.08 9.18
N VAL A 49 -9.55 0.38 8.82
CA VAL A 49 -8.75 1.31 9.61
C VAL A 49 -9.07 2.75 9.21
N THR A 50 -9.17 3.64 10.20
CA THR A 50 -9.19 5.09 9.98
C THR A 50 -7.87 5.70 10.42
N VAL A 51 -7.21 6.44 9.54
CA VAL A 51 -5.97 7.18 9.80
C VAL A 51 -6.30 8.67 9.91
N ALA A 52 -5.95 9.29 11.03
CA ALA A 52 -6.04 10.73 11.18
C ALA A 52 -4.78 11.40 10.60
N VAL A 53 -4.95 12.35 9.69
CA VAL A 53 -3.86 13.15 9.14
C VAL A 53 -4.06 14.59 9.61
N LEU A 54 -3.07 15.13 10.31
CA LEU A 54 -3.05 16.51 10.82
C LEU A 54 -1.93 17.23 10.07
N ASP A 55 -2.28 18.01 9.07
CA ASP A 55 -1.31 18.62 8.15
C ASP A 55 -1.82 19.96 7.60
N GLY A 56 -1.06 20.64 6.75
CA GLY A 56 -1.41 21.96 6.22
C GLY A 56 -2.63 21.91 5.31
N SER A 57 -2.38 21.74 4.00
CA SER A 57 -3.40 21.69 2.97
C SER A 57 -3.54 20.28 2.36
N LEU A 58 -4.64 20.04 1.65
CA LEU A 58 -4.92 18.80 0.94
C LEU A 58 -5.67 19.10 -0.34
N ASP A 59 -5.19 18.59 -1.46
CA ASP A 59 -5.83 18.58 -2.76
C ASP A 59 -6.27 17.16 -3.12
N THR A 60 -7.54 16.87 -2.92
CA THR A 60 -8.15 15.59 -3.29
C THR A 60 -8.40 15.44 -4.80
N SER A 61 -8.20 16.49 -5.60
CA SER A 61 -8.42 16.44 -7.04
C SER A 61 -7.28 15.77 -7.81
N VAL A 62 -6.09 15.66 -7.19
CA VAL A 62 -4.93 15.03 -7.82
C VAL A 62 -5.22 13.57 -8.22
N PRO A 63 -4.73 13.11 -9.37
CA PRO A 63 -5.00 11.75 -9.86
C PRO A 63 -4.72 10.65 -8.83
N THR A 64 -3.62 10.76 -8.09
CA THR A 64 -3.18 9.77 -7.09
C THR A 64 -4.22 9.50 -6.00
N LEU A 65 -5.06 10.48 -5.65
CA LEU A 65 -6.07 10.35 -4.59
C LEU A 65 -7.46 10.01 -5.10
N GLN A 66 -7.66 9.92 -6.42
CA GLN A 66 -8.97 9.59 -6.99
C GLN A 66 -9.38 8.16 -6.60
N GLY A 67 -10.50 8.06 -5.88
CA GLY A 67 -11.04 6.81 -5.36
C GLY A 67 -10.63 6.48 -3.90
N ALA A 68 -9.78 7.29 -3.26
CA ALA A 68 -9.47 7.13 -1.85
C ALA A 68 -10.65 7.56 -0.95
N ASP A 69 -10.87 6.86 0.17
CA ASP A 69 -11.88 7.23 1.17
C ASP A 69 -11.32 8.32 2.10
N ILE A 70 -11.62 9.58 1.76
CA ILE A 70 -11.14 10.75 2.49
C ILE A 70 -12.34 11.51 3.05
N SER A 71 -12.26 11.82 4.34
CA SER A 71 -13.23 12.65 5.04
C SER A 71 -12.52 13.76 5.81
N PHE A 72 -13.23 14.84 6.11
CA PHE A 72 -12.65 16.02 6.75
C PHE A 72 -13.17 16.22 8.17
N GLY A 73 -12.26 16.45 9.11
CA GLY A 73 -12.52 16.89 10.48
C GLY A 73 -12.53 18.41 10.61
N LYS A 74 -12.77 18.89 11.85
CA LYS A 74 -12.58 20.31 12.19
C LYS A 74 -11.12 20.53 12.57
N GLY A 75 -10.44 21.38 11.82
CA GLY A 75 -9.03 21.72 12.00
C GLY A 75 -8.77 22.66 13.17
N CYS A 76 -7.52 23.12 13.29
CA CYS A 76 -7.06 24.00 14.38
C CYS A 76 -7.75 25.38 14.38
N SER A 77 -8.20 25.87 13.23
CA SER A 77 -9.00 27.11 13.12
C SER A 77 -10.47 26.91 13.51
N PHE A 78 -10.86 25.74 14.03
CA PHE A 78 -12.25 25.31 14.29
C PHE A 78 -13.15 25.28 13.05
N THR A 79 -12.60 25.57 11.88
CA THR A 79 -13.26 25.39 10.59
C THR A 79 -13.08 23.96 10.11
N LYS A 80 -14.04 23.47 9.32
CA LYS A 80 -13.91 22.16 8.69
C LYS A 80 -12.84 22.28 7.61
N ALA A 81 -11.86 21.37 7.62
CA ALA A 81 -10.89 21.30 6.52
C ALA A 81 -11.61 21.06 5.18
N THR A 82 -11.07 21.63 4.12
CA THR A 82 -11.58 21.50 2.76
C THR A 82 -10.45 21.13 1.82
N SER A 83 -10.80 20.53 0.68
CA SER A 83 -9.83 20.37 -0.40
C SER A 83 -9.49 21.74 -0.98
N LEU A 84 -8.20 22.04 -1.16
CA LEU A 84 -7.70 23.23 -1.85
C LEU A 84 -6.86 22.78 -3.06
N PRO A 85 -6.81 23.56 -4.16
CA PRO A 85 -5.94 23.21 -5.29
C PRO A 85 -4.47 23.14 -4.86
N ALA A 86 -3.75 22.18 -5.43
CA ALA A 86 -2.33 21.96 -5.15
C ALA A 86 -1.54 23.26 -5.39
N ARG A 87 -0.78 23.65 -4.36
CA ARG A 87 0.33 24.60 -4.47
C ARG A 87 1.63 23.81 -4.62
N ASP A 88 2.70 24.47 -5.05
CA ASP A 88 3.98 23.81 -5.38
C ASP A 88 4.57 22.95 -4.23
N ASP A 89 4.12 23.14 -2.98
CA ASP A 89 4.57 22.42 -1.79
C ASP A 89 3.41 21.92 -0.88
N ASP A 90 2.38 21.27 -1.44
CA ASP A 90 1.26 20.79 -0.61
C ASP A 90 1.59 19.49 0.18
N HIS A 91 2.27 19.68 1.31
CA HIS A 91 2.76 18.63 2.20
C HIS A 91 1.67 17.63 2.62
N GLY A 92 0.45 18.09 2.94
CA GLY A 92 -0.65 17.19 3.33
C GLY A 92 -1.18 16.35 2.18
N THR A 93 -1.13 16.85 0.93
CA THR A 93 -1.40 16.05 -0.27
C THR A 93 -0.38 14.94 -0.47
N ALA A 94 0.92 15.27 -0.30
CA ALA A 94 1.99 14.28 -0.39
C ALA A 94 1.84 13.19 0.68
N MET A 95 1.64 13.58 1.94
CA MET A 95 1.43 12.65 3.05
C MET A 95 0.19 11.77 2.85
N THR A 96 -0.92 12.37 2.45
CA THR A 96 -2.16 11.61 2.18
C THR A 96 -1.97 10.63 1.02
N SER A 97 -1.24 11.02 -0.03
CA SER A 97 -0.90 10.15 -1.16
C SER A 97 -0.03 8.97 -0.75
N LEU A 98 0.95 9.18 0.12
CA LEU A 98 1.78 8.09 0.66
C LEU A 98 0.98 7.11 1.53
N ILE A 99 -0.13 7.54 2.14
CA ILE A 99 -0.98 6.67 2.97
C ILE A 99 -2.04 5.94 2.12
N VAL A 100 -2.87 6.68 1.38
CA VAL A 100 -4.06 6.15 0.69
C VAL A 100 -4.05 6.34 -0.83
N GLY A 101 -2.90 6.62 -1.42
CA GLY A 101 -2.76 6.73 -2.87
C GLY A 101 -3.27 5.47 -3.59
N GLN A 102 -3.98 5.67 -4.70
CA GLN A 102 -4.63 4.60 -5.47
C GLN A 102 -3.79 4.13 -6.67
N GLY A 103 -2.60 4.70 -6.89
CA GLY A 103 -1.75 4.38 -8.04
C GLY A 103 -2.20 5.00 -9.37
N ASN A 104 -3.24 5.83 -9.37
CA ASN A 104 -3.74 6.50 -10.57
C ASN A 104 -2.84 7.70 -10.92
N GLY A 105 -1.81 7.46 -11.76
CA GLY A 105 -0.87 8.53 -12.14
C GLY A 105 0.09 8.96 -11.02
N GLY A 106 0.27 8.11 -10.01
CA GLY A 106 1.16 8.34 -8.87
C GLY A 106 1.38 7.07 -8.04
N VAL A 107 1.63 7.23 -6.75
CA VAL A 107 1.97 6.11 -5.85
C VAL A 107 0.74 5.31 -5.40
N VAL A 108 0.93 4.01 -5.17
CA VAL A 108 0.03 3.23 -4.33
C VAL A 108 0.46 3.44 -2.88
N GLY A 109 -0.46 3.88 -2.04
CA GLY A 109 -0.19 4.22 -0.65
C GLY A 109 0.14 3.00 0.21
N ALA A 110 0.63 3.25 1.43
CA ALA A 110 0.92 2.21 2.40
C ALA A 110 -0.34 1.42 2.80
N ALA A 111 -1.49 2.08 2.90
CA ALA A 111 -2.77 1.52 3.29
C ALA A 111 -3.88 1.98 2.33
N PRO A 112 -3.89 1.50 1.07
CA PRO A 112 -4.71 2.06 0.00
C PRO A 112 -6.22 1.88 0.22
N ASN A 113 -6.66 1.02 1.14
CA ASN A 113 -8.09 0.87 1.49
C ASN A 113 -8.43 1.36 2.90
N ALA A 114 -7.52 2.08 3.57
CA ALA A 114 -7.85 2.80 4.79
C ALA A 114 -8.71 4.03 4.48
N LYS A 115 -9.46 4.46 5.49
CA LYS A 115 -10.11 5.76 5.48
C LYS A 115 -9.16 6.81 6.04
N VAL A 116 -9.00 7.93 5.36
CA VAL A 116 -8.35 9.11 5.95
C VAL A 116 -9.40 10.04 6.56
N ARG A 117 -9.11 10.52 7.76
CA ARG A 117 -9.77 11.68 8.33
C ARG A 117 -8.77 12.82 8.43
N PHE A 118 -8.90 13.80 7.55
CA PHE A 118 -7.97 14.91 7.44
C PHE A 118 -8.40 16.09 8.31
N TYR A 119 -7.44 16.70 8.99
CA TYR A 119 -7.59 17.86 9.84
C TYR A 119 -6.53 18.88 9.42
N SER A 120 -6.96 20.05 8.96
CA SER A 120 -6.02 21.11 8.62
C SER A 120 -5.49 21.76 9.89
N ILE A 121 -4.16 21.92 9.98
CA ILE A 121 -3.49 22.67 11.04
C ILE A 121 -3.17 24.10 10.61
N ASP A 122 -3.40 24.44 9.33
CA ASP A 122 -3.26 25.80 8.84
C ASP A 122 -4.33 26.69 9.50
N THR A 123 -3.84 27.77 10.11
CA THR A 123 -4.67 28.77 10.79
C THR A 123 -5.05 29.93 9.87
N SER A 124 -4.47 29.96 8.67
CA SER A 124 -4.75 30.95 7.63
C SER A 124 -5.80 30.39 6.67
N PRO A 125 -6.94 31.08 6.45
CA PRO A 125 -8.00 30.62 5.56
C PRO A 125 -7.62 30.64 4.08
#